data_AF-F5VVH4-F1
#
_entry.id   AF-F5VVH4-F1
#
_cell.length_a   1.000
_cell.length_b   1.000
_cell.length_c   1.000
_cell.angle_alpha   90.00
_cell.angle_beta   90.00
_cell.angle_gamma   90.00
#
_symmetry.space_group_name_H-M   'P 1'
#
loop_
_entity.id
_entity.type
_entity.pdbx_description
1 polymer ?
#
loop_
_entity_poly.entity_id
_entity_poly.type
_entity_poly.pdbx_seq_one_letter_code
_entity_poly.pdbx_strand_id
1 'polypeptide(L)'
;MKDISLFLLKKVFKSRLNWIILALFVSGLGVTFYFNSQTANSVSLERELETSLVDRERVINGYEEKLSQISDISSEEYQIAESNLELQKNLLTQKKEILALLKEGRWKEAYYLQWQAEEKSYEIVSKQPTSSSDFKMAVDRERKTY
;
A
#
# COMPACT_ATOMS: atom_id res chain seq x y z
N MET A 1 -0.05 15.03 45.02
CA MET A 1 -0.13 15.08 43.53
C MET A 1 -1.56 14.86 43.01
N LYS A 2 -2.31 13.85 43.48
CA LYS A 2 -3.72 13.61 43.10
C LYS A 2 -4.67 14.80 43.37
N ASP A 3 -4.47 15.51 44.49
CA ASP A 3 -5.36 16.63 44.85
C ASP A 3 -5.16 17.87 43.98
N ILE A 4 -3.92 18.07 43.50
CA ILE A 4 -3.56 19.17 42.59
C ILE A 4 -4.17 18.92 41.21
N SER A 5 -4.11 17.69 40.69
CA SER A 5 -4.74 17.35 39.40
C SER A 5 -6.26 17.47 39.46
N LEU A 6 -6.88 17.06 40.57
CA LEU A 6 -8.33 17.15 40.75
C LEU A 6 -8.81 18.61 40.88
N PHE A 7 -8.03 19.44 41.58
CA PHE A 7 -8.29 20.88 41.72
C PHE A 7 -8.19 21.62 40.38
N LEU A 8 -7.16 21.32 39.59
CA LEU A 8 -6.99 21.88 38.25
C LEU A 8 -8.12 21.45 37.31
N LEU A 9 -8.52 20.17 37.34
CA LEU A 9 -9.69 19.68 36.58
C LEU A 9 -10.94 20.47 36.95
N LYS A 10 -11.26 20.58 38.24
CA LYS A 10 -12.42 21.34 38.71
C LYS A 10 -12.38 22.80 38.26
N LYS A 11 -11.19 23.42 38.23
CA LYS A 11 -10.99 24.79 37.76
C LYS A 11 -11.22 24.91 36.25
N VAL A 12 -10.78 23.93 35.47
CA VAL A 12 -11.03 23.87 34.02
C VAL A 12 -12.53 23.75 33.74
N PHE A 13 -13.26 22.88 34.45
CA PHE A 13 -14.70 22.67 34.20
C PHE A 13 -15.63 23.76 34.75
N LYS A 14 -15.12 24.73 35.52
CA LYS A 14 -15.94 25.80 36.10
C LYS A 14 -16.24 26.94 35.13
N SER A 15 -15.44 27.10 34.08
CA SER A 15 -15.59 28.17 33.09
C SER A 15 -16.41 27.71 31.88
N ARG A 16 -17.46 28.47 31.52
CA ARG A 16 -18.22 28.24 30.28
C ARG A 16 -17.34 28.33 29.03
N LEU A 17 -16.31 29.18 29.05
CA LEU A 17 -15.35 29.30 27.95
C LEU A 17 -14.53 28.01 27.75
N ASN A 18 -14.14 27.35 28.84
CA ASN A 18 -13.39 26.10 28.76
C ASN A 18 -14.23 24.95 28.19
N TRP A 19 -15.55 24.96 28.43
CA TRP A 19 -16.47 24.02 27.78
C TRP A 19 -16.54 24.23 26.27
N ILE A 20 -16.55 25.49 25.81
CA ILE A 20 -16.50 25.81 24.38
C ILE A 20 -15.18 25.32 23.76
N ILE A 21 -14.05 25.60 24.41
CA ILE A 21 -12.72 25.14 23.94
C ILE A 21 -12.66 23.61 23.89
N LEU A 22 -13.17 22.92 24.92
CA LEU A 22 -13.21 21.47 24.97
C LEU A 22 -14.10 20.90 23.85
N ALA A 23 -15.27 21.49 23.63
CA ALA A 23 -16.18 21.08 22.55
C ALA A 23 -15.52 21.26 21.17
N LEU A 24 -14.82 22.38 20.95
CA LEU A 24 -14.06 22.61 19.72
C LEU A 24 -12.92 21.60 19.55
N PHE A 25 -12.20 21.28 20.64
CA PHE A 25 -11.11 20.31 20.61
C PHE A 25 -11.62 18.89 20.28
N VAL A 26 -12.67 18.43 20.96
CA VAL A 26 -13.29 17.12 20.70
C VAL A 26 -13.88 17.07 19.30
N SER A 27 -14.54 18.14 18.85
CA SER A 27 -15.06 18.24 17.48
C SER A 27 -13.94 18.17 16.44
N GLY A 28 -12.85 18.91 16.63
CA GLY A 28 -11.67 18.87 15.76
C GLY A 28 -11.05 17.48 15.68
N LEU A 29 -10.84 16.83 16.83
CA LEU A 29 -10.36 15.44 16.87
C LEU A 29 -11.33 14.50 16.14
N GLY A 30 -12.64 14.64 16.38
CA GLY A 30 -13.66 13.82 15.71
C GLY A 30 -13.61 13.95 14.19
N VAL A 31 -13.48 15.18 13.67
CA VAL A 31 -13.32 15.45 12.23
C VAL A 31 -12.04 14.81 11.70
N THR A 32 -10.90 14.97 12.38
CA THR A 32 -9.62 14.37 11.97
C THR A 32 -9.70 12.84 11.95
N PHE A 33 -10.24 12.21 12.99
CA PHE A 33 -10.40 10.75 13.03
C PHE A 33 -11.37 10.25 11.96
N TYR A 34 -12.47 10.95 11.72
CA TYR A 34 -13.42 10.60 10.65
C TYR A 34 -12.75 10.61 9.28
N PHE A 35 -12.03 11.68 8.95
CA PHE A 35 -11.30 11.74 7.68
C PHE A 35 -10.18 10.70 7.61
N ASN A 36 -9.44 10.46 8.70
CA ASN A 36 -8.40 9.42 8.73
C ASN A 36 -9.00 8.03 8.48
N SER A 37 -10.11 7.69 9.14
CA SER A 37 -10.79 6.40 8.93
C SER A 37 -11.31 6.24 7.49
N GLN A 38 -11.85 7.30 6.88
CA GLN A 38 -12.29 7.25 5.48
C GLN A 38 -11.13 7.12 4.50
N THR A 39 -10.04 7.85 4.72
CA THR A 39 -8.84 7.78 3.86
C THR A 39 -8.13 6.43 3.99
N ALA A 40 -8.02 5.87 5.20
CA ALA A 40 -7.44 4.54 5.41
C ALA A 40 -8.19 3.45 4.62
N ASN A 41 -9.51 3.54 4.54
CA ASN A 41 -10.33 2.58 3.80
C ASN A 41 -10.22 2.73 2.27
N SER A 42 -9.72 3.86 1.77
CA SER A 42 -9.69 4.18 0.33
C SER A 42 -8.30 4.25 -0.29
N VAL A 43 -7.27 4.56 0.51
CA VAL A 43 -5.89 4.84 0.03
C VAL A 43 -4.83 4.08 0.84
N SER A 44 -5.21 3.02 1.56
CA SER A 44 -4.22 2.17 2.25
C SER A 44 -3.55 1.21 1.27
N LEU A 45 -2.27 0.93 1.56
CA LEU A 45 -1.51 -0.12 0.88
C LEU A 45 -2.25 -1.47 0.96
N GLU A 46 -2.91 -1.76 2.08
CA GLU A 46 -3.72 -2.97 2.23
C GLU A 46 -4.81 -3.06 1.16
N ARG A 47 -5.61 -2.00 0.99
CA ARG A 47 -6.69 -1.97 0.00
C ARG A 47 -6.17 -2.03 -1.44
N GLU A 48 -5.06 -1.36 -1.72
CA GLU A 48 -4.39 -1.43 -3.02
C GLU A 48 -3.91 -2.85 -3.32
N LEU A 49 -3.26 -3.50 -2.36
CA LEU A 49 -2.80 -4.87 -2.48
C LEU A 49 -3.98 -5.83 -2.69
N GLU A 50 -5.05 -5.72 -1.91
CA GLU A 50 -6.24 -6.57 -2.09
C GLU A 50 -6.85 -6.43 -3.49
N THR A 51 -6.91 -5.22 -4.05
CA THR A 51 -7.40 -5.00 -5.41
C THR A 51 -6.43 -5.58 -6.44
N SER A 52 -5.14 -5.24 -6.33
CA SER A 52 -4.13 -5.65 -7.29
C SER A 52 -3.91 -7.17 -7.31
N LEU A 53 -4.10 -7.86 -6.20
CA LEU A 53 -4.02 -9.32 -6.13
C LEU A 53 -5.10 -9.99 -6.98
N VAL A 54 -6.34 -9.49 -6.94
CA VAL A 54 -7.45 -10.03 -7.77
C VAL A 54 -7.15 -9.82 -9.26
N ASP A 55 -6.67 -8.64 -9.62
CA ASP A 55 -6.32 -8.36 -11.02
C ASP A 55 -5.14 -9.21 -11.50
N ARG A 56 -4.13 -9.43 -10.64
CA ARG A 56 -3.00 -10.30 -10.95
C ARG A 56 -3.40 -11.76 -11.08
N GLU A 57 -4.28 -12.26 -10.23
CA GLU A 57 -4.83 -13.62 -10.36
C GLU A 57 -5.57 -13.79 -11.69
N ARG A 58 -6.31 -12.77 -12.14
CA ARG A 58 -6.94 -12.77 -13.48
C ARG A 58 -5.90 -12.82 -14.60
N VAL A 59 -4.83 -12.05 -14.50
CA VAL A 59 -3.73 -12.05 -15.49
C VAL A 59 -3.03 -13.41 -15.54
N ILE A 60 -2.75 -14.01 -14.38
CA ILE A 60 -2.16 -15.34 -14.26
C ILE A 60 -3.03 -16.38 -14.95
N ASN A 61 -4.34 -16.39 -14.66
CA ASN A 61 -5.28 -17.32 -15.29
C ASN A 61 -5.30 -17.15 -16.83
N GLY A 62 -5.21 -15.91 -17.32
CA GLY A 62 -5.13 -15.63 -18.76
C GLY A 62 -3.86 -16.19 -19.42
N TYR A 63 -2.71 -16.12 -18.73
CA TYR A 63 -1.48 -16.74 -19.21
C TYR A 63 -1.55 -18.27 -19.17
N GLU A 64 -2.12 -18.86 -18.11
CA GLU A 64 -2.31 -20.31 -18.01
C GLU A 64 -3.23 -20.84 -19.11
N GLU A 65 -4.34 -20.14 -19.39
CA GLU A 65 -5.23 -20.47 -20.50
C GLU A 65 -4.49 -20.35 -21.85
N LYS A 66 -3.76 -19.26 -22.08
CA LYS A 66 -2.99 -19.07 -23.32
C LYS A 66 -1.97 -20.19 -23.52
N LEU A 67 -1.22 -20.56 -22.49
CA LEU A 67 -0.26 -21.65 -22.56
C LEU A 67 -0.92 -23.00 -22.85
N SER A 68 -2.13 -23.25 -22.32
CA SER A 68 -2.89 -24.47 -22.61
C SER A 68 -3.34 -24.60 -24.07
N GLN A 69 -3.44 -23.48 -24.80
CA GLN A 69 -3.85 -23.44 -26.20
C GLN A 69 -2.66 -23.58 -27.17
N ILE A 70 -1.42 -23.37 -26.69
CA ILE A 70 -0.22 -23.48 -27.50
C ILE A 70 0.30 -24.91 -27.43
N SER A 71 0.22 -25.64 -28.55
CA SER A 71 0.71 -27.02 -28.62
C SER A 71 2.24 -27.11 -28.70
N ASP A 72 2.90 -26.10 -29.28
CA ASP A 72 4.35 -26.07 -29.45
C ASP A 72 5.03 -25.37 -28.26
N ILE A 73 5.46 -26.17 -27.30
CA ILE A 73 6.17 -25.76 -26.09
C ILE A 73 7.54 -25.13 -26.42
N SER A 74 8.12 -25.47 -27.57
CA SER A 74 9.41 -24.93 -28.01
C SER A 74 9.30 -23.58 -28.75
N SER A 75 8.08 -23.14 -29.03
CA SER A 75 7.85 -21.86 -29.71
C SER A 75 8.29 -20.68 -28.84
N GLU A 76 8.81 -19.63 -29.49
CA GLU A 76 9.16 -18.37 -28.82
C GLU A 76 7.96 -17.78 -28.06
N GLU A 77 6.75 -17.90 -28.63
CA GLU A 77 5.52 -17.43 -27.98
C GLU A 77 5.22 -18.18 -26.69
N TYR A 78 5.39 -19.51 -26.66
CA TYR A 78 5.23 -20.29 -25.43
C TYR A 78 6.24 -19.86 -24.37
N GLN A 79 7.52 -19.77 -24.74
CA GLN A 79 8.60 -19.42 -23.82
C GLN A 79 8.42 -18.02 -23.21
N ILE A 80 7.98 -17.05 -24.02
CA ILE A 80 7.66 -15.69 -23.53
C ILE A 80 6.45 -15.72 -22.59
N ALA A 81 5.40 -16.47 -22.92
CA ALA A 81 4.21 -16.56 -22.07
C ALA A 81 4.51 -17.26 -20.74
N GLU A 82 5.33 -18.32 -20.74
CA GLU A 82 5.78 -19.05 -19.55
C GLU A 82 6.64 -18.17 -18.65
N SER A 83 7.62 -17.46 -19.22
CA SER A 83 8.47 -16.52 -18.47
C SER A 83 7.64 -15.40 -17.81
N ASN A 84 6.65 -14.86 -18.53
CA ASN A 84 5.75 -13.85 -17.97
C ASN A 84 4.84 -14.44 -16.87
N LEU A 85 4.33 -15.66 -17.05
CA LEU A 85 3.52 -16.34 -16.03
C LEU A 85 4.32 -16.53 -14.73
N GLU A 86 5.56 -17.00 -14.83
CA GLU A 86 6.44 -17.18 -13.67
C GLU A 86 6.69 -15.84 -12.96
N LEU A 87 6.99 -14.78 -13.72
CA LEU A 87 7.15 -13.44 -13.17
C LEU A 87 5.90 -12.98 -12.41
N GLN A 88 4.70 -13.17 -12.97
CA GLN A 88 3.45 -12.77 -12.31
C GLN A 88 3.18 -13.59 -11.04
N LYS A 89 3.47 -14.90 -11.04
CA LYS A 89 3.35 -15.76 -9.84
C LYS A 89 4.30 -15.32 -8.73
N ASN A 90 5.53 -14.97 -9.07
CA ASN A 90 6.51 -14.45 -8.12
C ASN A 90 6.06 -13.11 -7.52
N LEU A 91 5.57 -12.19 -8.35
CA LEU A 91 5.02 -10.91 -7.88
C LEU A 91 3.78 -11.10 -6.99
N LEU A 92 2.87 -12.01 -7.35
CA LEU A 92 1.69 -12.34 -6.55
C LEU A 92 2.10 -12.83 -5.16
N THR A 93 3.10 -13.71 -5.09
CA THR A 93 3.60 -14.26 -3.82
C THR A 93 4.17 -13.17 -2.91
N GLN A 94 5.03 -12.30 -3.44
CA GLN A 94 5.59 -11.17 -2.69
C GLN A 94 4.49 -10.22 -2.17
N LYS A 95 3.50 -9.89 -3.01
CA LYS A 95 2.40 -8.99 -2.63
C LYS A 95 1.48 -9.63 -1.58
N LYS A 96 1.27 -10.96 -1.62
CA LYS A 96 0.55 -11.71 -0.57
C LYS A 96 1.30 -11.71 0.76
N GLU A 97 2.62 -11.83 0.74
CA GLU A 97 3.46 -11.72 1.94
C GLU A 97 3.35 -10.33 2.58
N ILE A 98 3.45 -9.26 1.79
CA ILE A 98 3.27 -7.89 2.28
C ILE A 98 1.87 -7.72 2.89
N LEU A 99 0.83 -8.20 2.21
CA LEU A 99 -0.54 -8.12 2.71
C LEU A 99 -0.72 -8.88 4.03
N ALA A 100 -0.11 -10.06 4.18
CA ALA A 100 -0.14 -10.81 5.42
C ALA A 100 0.51 -10.03 6.58
N LEU A 101 1.68 -9.43 6.35
CA LEU A 101 2.36 -8.60 7.34
C LEU A 101 1.53 -7.37 7.75
N LEU A 102 0.83 -6.73 6.80
CA LEU A 102 -0.10 -5.63 7.11
C LEU A 102 -1.23 -6.12 8.03
N LYS A 103 -1.86 -7.26 7.71
CA LYS A 103 -2.95 -7.84 8.52
C LYS A 103 -2.50 -8.29 9.91
N GLU A 104 -1.24 -8.69 10.05
CA GLU A 104 -0.60 -9.00 11.35
C GLU A 104 -0.22 -7.74 12.16
N GLY A 105 -0.35 -6.54 11.59
CA GLY A 105 0.08 -5.29 12.23
C GLY A 105 1.59 -5.05 12.17
N ARG A 106 2.33 -5.82 11.37
CA ARG A 106 3.78 -5.70 11.17
C ARG A 106 4.11 -4.68 10.08
N TRP A 107 3.57 -3.47 10.25
CA TRP A 107 3.62 -2.39 9.25
C TRP A 107 5.03 -2.08 8.78
N LYS A 108 5.99 -1.96 9.71
CA LYS A 108 7.38 -1.63 9.37
C LYS A 108 8.00 -2.62 8.39
N GLU A 109 7.71 -3.91 8.56
CA GLU A 109 8.25 -4.98 7.72
C GLU A 109 7.54 -5.00 6.37
N ALA A 110 6.22 -4.86 6.36
CA ALA A 110 5.44 -4.75 5.13
C ALA A 110 5.89 -3.58 4.25
N TYR A 111 6.01 -2.39 4.83
CA TYR A 111 6.45 -1.18 4.11
C TYR A 111 7.91 -1.29 3.67
N TYR A 112 8.77 -1.96 4.44
CA TYR A 112 10.15 -2.21 4.04
C TYR A 112 10.23 -3.12 2.80
N LEU A 113 9.47 -4.22 2.76
CA LEU A 113 9.40 -5.09 1.59
C LEU A 113 8.81 -4.37 0.37
N GLN A 114 7.78 -3.55 0.58
CA GLN A 114 7.19 -2.74 -0.49
C GLN A 114 8.23 -1.75 -1.04
N TRP A 115 8.94 -1.02 -0.19
CA TRP A 115 10.02 -0.11 -0.60
C TRP A 115 11.13 -0.85 -1.38
N GLN A 116 11.56 -2.02 -0.93
CA GLN A 116 12.57 -2.82 -1.63
C GLN A 116 12.13 -3.20 -3.06
N ALA A 117 10.85 -3.54 -3.24
CA ALA A 117 10.31 -3.86 -4.56
C ALA A 117 10.30 -2.63 -5.49
N GLU A 118 9.95 -1.46 -4.98
CA GLU A 118 9.98 -0.21 -5.76
C GLU A 118 11.42 0.26 -6.04
N GLU A 119 12.35 0.09 -5.11
CA GLU A 119 13.78 0.36 -5.30
C GLU A 119 14.34 -0.48 -6.46
N LYS A 120 14.06 -1.78 -6.46
CA LYS A 120 14.50 -2.68 -7.55
C LYS A 120 13.91 -2.25 -8.90
N SER A 121 12.65 -1.86 -8.91
CA SER A 121 11.99 -1.37 -10.13
C SER A 121 12.64 -0.08 -10.64
N TYR A 122 12.96 0.85 -9.74
CA TYR A 122 13.69 2.06 -10.06
C TYR A 122 15.09 1.79 -10.62
N GLU A 123 15.85 0.87 -10.02
CA GLU A 123 17.19 0.53 -10.51
C GLU A 123 17.18 -0.02 -11.94
N ILE A 124 16.18 -0.84 -12.29
CA ILE A 124 16.01 -1.39 -13.63
C ILE A 124 15.66 -0.26 -14.61
N VAL A 125 14.60 0.50 -14.31
CA VAL A 125 14.04 1.51 -15.21
C VAL A 125 14.97 2.71 -15.40
N SER A 126 15.67 3.13 -14.35
CA SER A 126 16.62 4.26 -14.42
C SER A 126 17.78 3.98 -15.39
N LYS A 127 18.30 2.74 -15.38
CA LYS A 127 19.41 2.29 -16.22
C LYS A 127 18.96 1.92 -17.64
N GLN A 128 17.67 1.72 -17.87
CA GLN A 128 17.16 1.33 -19.17
C GLN A 128 17.17 2.51 -20.17
N PRO A 129 17.88 2.42 -21.30
CA PRO A 129 18.02 3.54 -22.24
C PRO A 129 16.75 3.80 -23.05
N THR A 130 15.90 2.77 -23.24
CA THR A 130 14.64 2.87 -24.00
C THR A 130 13.48 3.44 -23.19
N SER A 131 13.62 3.58 -21.87
CA SER A 131 12.59 4.14 -21.00
C SER A 131 12.51 5.66 -21.15
N SER A 132 11.30 6.20 -21.34
CA SER A 132 11.08 7.64 -21.43
C SER A 132 11.40 8.35 -20.11
N SER A 133 11.73 9.65 -20.20
CA SER A 133 11.99 10.48 -19.02
C SER A 133 10.79 10.48 -18.06
N ASP A 134 9.57 10.63 -18.60
CA ASP A 134 8.34 10.66 -17.81
C ASP A 134 8.13 9.36 -17.03
N PHE A 135 8.41 8.21 -17.66
CA PHE A 135 8.30 6.92 -16.99
C PHE A 135 9.34 6.75 -15.88
N LYS A 136 10.58 7.18 -16.12
CA LYS A 136 11.63 7.19 -15.08
C LYS A 136 11.24 8.05 -13.88
N MET A 137 10.66 9.22 -14.13
CA MET A 137 10.16 10.12 -13.08
C MET A 137 8.99 9.51 -12.31
N ALA A 138 8.07 8.81 -12.99
CA ALA A 138 6.95 8.14 -12.34
C ALA A 138 7.44 7.05 -11.37
N VAL A 139 8.37 6.20 -11.81
CA VAL A 139 8.94 5.14 -10.97
C VAL A 139 9.74 5.71 -9.79
N ASP A 140 10.50 6.80 -9.99
CA ASP A 140 11.20 7.49 -8.90
C ASP A 140 10.24 8.07 -7.86
N ARG A 141 9.09 8.59 -8.30
CA ARG A 141 8.05 9.10 -7.39
C ARG A 141 7.45 7.98 -6.56
N GLU A 142 7.07 6.86 -7.18
CA GLU A 142 6.51 5.70 -6.45
C GLU A 142 7.49 5.16 -5.41
N ARG A 143 8.77 5.03 -5.77
CA ARG A 143 9.84 4.68 -4.83
C ARG A 143 9.89 5.58 -3.61
N LYS A 144 9.73 6.90 -3.78
CA LYS A 144 9.79 7.89 -2.70
C LYS A 144 8.53 7.94 -1.83
N THR A 145 7.44 7.31 -2.25
CA THR A 145 6.21 7.21 -1.46
C THR A 145 6.37 6.25 -0.28
N TYR A 146 7.24 5.25 -0.41
CA TYR A 146 7.48 4.19 0.56
C TYR A 146 8.81 4.38 1.31
#